data_AF-A0A2E0HET6-F1
#
_entry.id   AF-A0A2E0HET6-F1
#
_cell.length_a   1.000
_cell.length_b   1.000
_cell.length_c   1.000
_cell.angle_alpha   90.00
_cell.angle_beta   90.00
_cell.angle_gamma   90.00
#
_symmetry.space_group_name_H-M   'P 1'
#
loop_
_entity.id
_entity.type
_entity.pdbx_description
1 polymer ?
#
loop_
_entity_poly.entity_id
_entity_poly.type
_entity_poly.pdbx_seq_one_letter_code
_entity_poly.pdbx_strand_id
1 'polypeptide(L)' 'MTQTATQTATQSQAQRRESTLTQTMASLGFGAMVLFAVGFLPIDAAHNAAHDTRHALAFPCH' A
#
# COMPACT_ATOMS: atom_id res chain seq x y z
N MET A 1 41.53 15.29 -2.98
CA MET A 1 40.38 15.04 -2.09
C MET A 1 39.07 15.00 -2.88
N THR A 2 38.91 14.04 -3.80
CA THR A 2 37.76 14.01 -4.74
C THR A 2 37.03 12.66 -4.80
N GLN A 3 37.40 11.70 -3.94
CA GLN A 3 36.83 10.35 -3.98
C GLN A 3 35.60 10.16 -3.07
N THR A 4 35.37 11.08 -2.12
CA THR A 4 34.34 10.93 -1.08
C THR A 4 32.91 11.14 -1.60
N ALA A 5 32.72 12.02 -2.58
CA ALA A 5 31.38 12.33 -3.13
C ALA A 5 30.75 11.16 -3.92
N THR A 6 31.59 10.36 -4.59
CA THR A 6 31.12 9.22 -5.42
C THR A 6 30.67 8.03 -4.57
N GLN A 7 31.27 7.84 -3.38
CA GLN A 7 30.88 6.77 -2.46
C GLN A 7 29.49 7.01 -1.84
N THR A 8 29.18 8.26 -1.46
CA THR A 8 27.87 8.62 -0.89
C THR A 8 26.72 8.47 -1.88
N ALA A 9 26.94 8.83 -3.15
CA ALA A 9 25.91 8.67 -4.19
C ALA A 9 25.60 7.18 -4.47
N THR A 10 26.64 6.34 -4.53
CA THR A 10 26.52 4.89 -4.77
C THR A 10 25.87 4.17 -3.59
N GLN A 11 26.21 4.53 -2.36
CA GLN A 11 25.52 4.06 -1.15
C GLN A 11 24.03 4.44 -1.16
N SER A 12 23.68 5.68 -1.53
CA SER A 12 22.27 6.12 -1.58
C SER A 12 21.42 5.39 -2.63
N GLN A 13 22.04 4.90 -3.71
CA GLN A 13 21.35 4.12 -4.73
C GLN A 13 21.22 2.65 -4.34
N ALA A 14 22.22 2.07 -3.66
CA ALA A 14 22.14 0.74 -3.07
C ALA A 14 21.06 0.68 -1.97
N GLN A 15 20.96 1.70 -1.12
CA GLN A 15 19.95 1.82 -0.07
C GLN A 15 18.53 2.08 -0.62
N ARG A 16 18.40 2.69 -1.81
CA ARG A 16 17.11 2.79 -2.53
C ARG A 16 16.72 1.52 -3.29
N ARG A 17 17.69 0.64 -3.57
CA ARG A 17 17.47 -0.66 -4.20
C ARG A 17 17.21 -1.78 -3.19
N GLU A 18 17.58 -1.61 -1.92
CA GLU A 18 16.97 -2.35 -0.81
C GLU A 18 15.50 -1.91 -0.69
N SER A 19 14.46 -2.65 -1.02
CA SER A 19 14.24 -3.85 -1.80
C SER A 19 12.87 -3.55 -2.38
N THR A 20 12.82 -3.07 -3.62
CA THR A 20 11.52 -2.77 -4.27
C THR A 20 10.60 -4.00 -4.21
N LEU A 21 11.17 -5.20 -4.24
CA LEU A 21 10.46 -6.45 -4.01
C LEU A 21 9.77 -6.48 -2.63
N THR A 22 10.50 -6.15 -1.55
CA THR A 22 9.93 -6.13 -0.19
C THR A 22 8.83 -5.10 -0.06
N GLN A 23 9.00 -3.91 -0.65
CA GLN A 23 7.98 -2.87 -0.67
C GLN A 23 6.72 -3.32 -1.45
N THR A 24 6.91 -3.97 -2.60
CA THR A 24 5.80 -4.52 -3.42
C THR A 24 5.09 -5.68 -2.72
N MET A 25 5.83 -6.58 -2.06
CA MET A 25 5.22 -7.67 -1.30
C MET A 25 4.48 -7.15 -0.08
N ALA A 26 5.02 -6.12 0.59
CA ALA A 26 4.34 -5.47 1.72
C ALA A 26 3.05 -4.77 1.27
N SER A 27 3.05 -4.07 0.13
CA SER A 27 1.84 -3.41 -0.39
C SER A 27 0.78 -4.41 -0.84
N LEU A 28 1.19 -5.51 -1.50
CA LEU A 28 0.28 -6.60 -1.86
C LEU A 28 -0.31 -7.29 -0.62
N GLY A 29 0.53 -7.61 0.37
CA GLY A 29 0.10 -8.21 1.62
C GLY A 29 -0.87 -7.31 2.40
N PHE A 30 -0.57 -6.01 2.45
CA PHE A 30 -1.46 -5.02 3.06
C PHE A 30 -2.81 -4.93 2.32
N GLY A 31 -2.80 -4.87 0.99
CA GLY A 31 -4.02 -4.87 0.19
C GLY A 31 -4.87 -6.12 0.43
N ALA A 32 -4.25 -7.31 0.43
CA ALA A 32 -4.94 -8.56 0.74
C ALA A 32 -5.52 -8.54 2.17
N MET A 33 -4.75 -8.07 3.15
CA MET A 33 -5.22 -7.95 4.54
C MET A 33 -6.48 -7.08 4.63
N VAL A 34 -6.52 -5.93 3.93
CA VAL A 34 -7.69 -5.05 3.92
C VAL A 34 -8.90 -5.76 3.30
N LEU A 35 -8.72 -6.45 2.16
CA LEU A 35 -9.82 -7.20 1.52
C LEU A 35 -10.38 -8.29 2.44
N PHE A 36 -9.51 -9.03 3.14
CA PHE A 36 -9.94 -10.05 4.10
C PHE A 36 -10.59 -9.44 5.35
N ALA A 37 -10.02 -8.36 5.88
CA ALA A 37 -10.52 -7.68 7.07
C ALA A 37 -11.86 -6.99 6.84
N VAL A 38 -12.16 -6.52 5.64
CA VAL A 38 -13.46 -5.93 5.32
C VAL A 38 -14.46 -7.00 4.86
N GLY A 39 -13.98 -8.08 4.23
CA GLY A 39 -14.84 -9.11 3.63
C GLY A 39 -15.23 -10.27 4.55
N PHE A 40 -14.45 -10.58 5.60
CA PHE A 40 -14.63 -11.81 6.41
C PHE A 40 -14.61 -11.60 7.92
N LEU A 41 -14.27 -10.41 8.42
CA LEU A 41 -14.35 -10.16 9.87
C LEU A 41 -15.82 -10.01 10.29
N PRO A 42 -16.25 -10.57 11.43
CA PRO A 42 -17.62 -10.46 11.92
C PRO A 42 -17.86 -9.09 12.57
N ILE A 43 -17.52 -8.02 11.86
CA ILE A 43 -17.75 -6.64 12.29
C ILE A 43 -18.78 -6.06 11.34
N ASP A 44 -20.06 -6.13 11.71
CA ASP A 44 -21.17 -5.63 10.90
C ASP A 44 -20.93 -4.19 10.41
N ALA A 45 -20.27 -3.34 11.22
CA ALA A 45 -19.92 -1.98 10.84
C ALA A 45 -18.95 -1.88 9.66
N ALA A 46 -17.96 -2.77 9.54
CA ALA A 46 -16.97 -2.75 8.45
C ALA A 46 -17.58 -3.25 7.14
N HIS A 47 -18.36 -4.33 7.19
CA HIS A 47 -19.14 -4.83 6.05
C HIS A 47 -20.16 -3.81 5.59
N ASN A 48 -20.96 -3.25 6.51
CA ASN A 48 -21.96 -2.24 6.18
C ASN A 48 -21.30 -0.99 5.60
N ALA A 49 -20.17 -0.52 6.14
CA ALA A 49 -19.44 0.61 5.56
C ALA A 49 -18.96 0.35 4.12
N ALA A 50 -18.52 -0.87 3.79
CA ALA A 50 -18.13 -1.23 2.44
C ALA A 50 -19.35 -1.31 1.49
N HIS A 51 -20.46 -1.85 1.97
CA HIS A 51 -21.73 -1.85 1.26
C HIS A 51 -22.25 -0.43 1.03
N ASP A 52 -22.24 0.44 2.04
CA ASP A 52 -22.67 1.84 1.97
C ASP A 52 -21.76 2.65 1.06
N THR A 53 -20.46 2.38 1.07
CA THR A 53 -19.49 3.00 0.15
C THR A 53 -19.84 2.67 -1.29
N ARG A 54 -20.18 1.42 -1.64
CA ARG A 54 -20.59 1.09 -3.03
C ARG A 54 -21.89 1.80 -3.43
N HIS A 55 -22.79 2.05 -2.48
CA HIS A 55 -24.05 2.75 -2.71
C HIS A 55 -23.84 4.27 -2.83
N ALA A 56 -22.91 4.84 -2.06
CA ALA A 56 -22.50 6.23 -2.15
C ALA A 56 -21.64 6.50 -3.40
N LEU A 57 -20.76 5.60 -3.80
CA LEU A 57 -19.95 5.73 -5.01
C LEU A 57 -20.78 5.65 -6.30
N ALA A 58 -22.00 5.12 -6.21
CA ALA A 58 -23.01 5.18 -7.27
C ALA A 58 -23.78 6.51 -7.29
N PHE A 59 -23.19 7.61 -6.81
CA PHE A 59 -23.77 8.94 -6.95
C PHE A 59 -24.03 9.23 -8.44
N PRO A 60 -25.28 9.53 -8.83
CA PRO A 60 -25.62 9.82 -10.21
C PRO A 60 -24.91 11.10 -10.65
N CYS A 61 -24.25 11.06 -11.80
CA CYS A 61 -23.88 12.25 -12.54
C CYS A 61 -25.08 12.76 -13.33
N HIS A 62 -26.13 13.17 -12.61
CA HIS A 62 -27.25 14.02 -13.03
C HIS A 62 -28.26 14.14 -11.89
#